data_AF-A0A950FRK6-F1
#
_entry.id   AF-A0A950FRK6-F1
#
_cell.length_a   1.000
_cell.length_b   1.000
_cell.length_c   1.000
_cell.angle_alpha   90.00
_cell.angle_beta   90.00
_cell.angle_gamma   90.00
#
_symmetry.space_group_name_H-M   'P 1'
#
loop_
_entity.id
_entity.type
_entity.pdbx_description
1 polymer ?
#
loop_
_entity_poly.entity_id
_entity_poly.type
_entity_poly.pdbx_seq_one_letter_code
_entity_poly.pdbx_strand_id
1 'polypeptide(L)'
;MRLNGWFSLALVAGALTACSGGGATFPPSAICNVPATLSGPEYLVYPAPGSTGIPDNVQTIVLSRYTGTVTLIPSTGSPVVSNSPTAVPTPVPSPNATQQHAAGAAFSVPSLAPATTYQVWTQDVTVATPCAAVTSPALLGSFTTQ
;
A
#
# COMPACT_ATOMS: atom_id res chain seq x y z
N MET A 1 25.80 -43.15 38.41
CA MET A 1 24.44 -43.70 38.59
C MET A 1 23.68 -42.88 39.62
N ARG A 2 22.70 -42.08 39.18
CA ARG A 2 21.33 -42.03 39.71
C ARG A 2 20.60 -40.92 38.95
N LEU A 3 19.76 -41.35 38.02
CA LEU A 3 18.74 -40.55 37.34
C LEU A 3 17.65 -40.19 38.35
N ASN A 4 17.06 -39.00 38.21
CA ASN A 4 15.70 -38.78 38.67
C ASN A 4 14.99 -37.82 37.71
N GLY A 5 14.19 -38.40 36.84
CA GLY A 5 13.29 -37.66 35.97
C GLY A 5 11.94 -37.46 36.65
N TRP A 6 11.24 -36.40 36.26
CA TRP A 6 9.78 -36.39 36.27
C TRP A 6 9.27 -35.71 35.01
N PHE A 7 8.67 -36.55 34.18
CA PHE A 7 7.67 -36.19 33.18
C PHE A 7 6.42 -35.69 33.90
N SER A 8 5.84 -34.58 33.44
CA SER A 8 4.38 -34.44 33.42
C SER A 8 3.97 -33.54 32.25
N LEU A 9 3.21 -34.18 31.38
CA LEU A 9 2.64 -33.77 30.12
C LEU A 9 1.31 -33.05 30.41
N ALA A 10 1.14 -31.80 29.98
CA ALA A 10 -0.13 -31.10 29.80
C ALA A 10 0.20 -29.74 29.14
N LEU A 11 -0.45 -29.21 28.11
CA LEU A 11 -1.76 -29.44 27.56
C LEU A 11 -1.71 -28.86 26.12
N VAL A 12 -2.12 -29.63 25.13
CA VAL A 12 -2.41 -29.11 23.78
C VAL A 12 -3.80 -28.45 23.82
N ALA A 13 -3.96 -27.43 22.99
CA ALA A 13 -5.21 -26.91 22.41
C ALA A 13 -5.71 -25.56 22.97
N GLY A 14 -5.97 -24.63 22.04
CA GLY A 14 -6.86 -23.50 22.26
C GLY A 14 -6.39 -22.18 21.67
N ALA A 15 -6.34 -22.09 20.34
CA ALA A 15 -6.64 -20.80 19.71
C ALA A 15 -8.07 -20.41 20.10
N LEU A 16 -8.28 -19.16 20.51
CA LEU A 16 -9.44 -18.30 20.25
C LEU A 16 -9.52 -17.14 21.27
N THR A 17 -9.25 -15.94 20.77
CA THR A 17 -9.94 -14.67 21.07
C THR A 17 -10.29 -14.33 22.53
N ALA A 18 -9.57 -13.37 23.10
CA ALA A 18 -10.18 -12.38 23.98
C ALA A 18 -9.44 -11.04 23.88
N CYS A 19 -10.18 -10.04 23.40
CA CYS A 19 -9.92 -8.63 23.58
C CYS A 19 -9.74 -8.35 25.09
N SER A 20 -8.49 -8.30 25.57
CA SER A 20 -8.23 -7.92 26.96
C SER A 20 -8.26 -6.41 27.06
N GLY A 21 -9.42 -5.88 27.48
CA GLY A 21 -9.49 -4.61 28.17
C GLY A 21 -8.50 -4.64 29.34
N GLY A 22 -7.43 -3.87 29.22
CA GLY A 22 -6.40 -3.70 30.23
C GLY A 22 -6.14 -2.21 30.37
N GLY A 23 -6.59 -1.66 31.50
CA GLY A 23 -6.53 -0.23 31.80
C GLY A 23 -5.13 0.34 31.70
N ALA A 24 -4.92 1.19 30.70
CA ALA A 24 -3.97 2.28 30.82
C ALA A 24 -4.74 3.45 31.43
N THR A 25 -4.43 3.80 32.68
CA THR A 25 -4.80 5.10 33.25
C THR A 25 -4.11 6.18 32.43
N PHE A 26 -4.83 6.73 31.45
CA PHE A 26 -4.39 7.91 30.72
C PHE A 26 -4.47 9.12 31.66
N PRO A 27 -3.41 9.94 31.81
CA PRO A 27 -3.55 11.25 32.45
C PRO A 27 -4.53 12.10 31.62
N PRO A 28 -5.50 12.79 32.25
CA PRO A 28 -6.65 13.42 31.57
C PRO A 28 -6.31 14.70 30.78
N SER A 29 -5.10 14.83 30.23
CA SER A 29 -4.64 16.07 29.59
C SER A 29 -3.62 15.86 28.48
N ALA A 30 -3.73 14.79 27.70
CA ALA A 30 -3.12 14.75 26.37
C ALA A 30 -4.20 15.09 25.33
N ILE A 31 -4.54 16.38 25.23
CA ILE A 31 -5.26 16.88 24.06
C ILE A 31 -4.28 16.74 22.89
N CYS A 32 -4.42 15.66 22.13
CA CYS A 32 -3.74 15.51 20.85
C CYS A 32 -4.29 16.58 19.91
N ASN A 33 -3.59 17.71 19.84
CA ASN A 33 -3.85 18.72 18.84
C ASN A 33 -3.28 18.20 17.51
N VAL A 34 -4.05 17.35 16.83
CA VAL A 34 -3.67 16.81 15.53
C VAL A 34 -3.86 17.92 14.51
N PRO A 35 -2.83 18.32 13.75
CA PRO A 35 -3.04 19.13 12.56
C PRO A 35 -3.96 18.34 11.64
N ALA A 36 -5.12 18.91 11.32
CA ALA A 36 -6.01 18.37 10.31
C ALA A 36 -5.37 18.53 8.93
N THR A 37 -4.42 17.66 8.61
CA THR A 37 -4.00 17.41 7.23
C THR A 37 -4.35 15.98 6.89
N LEU A 38 -5.67 15.73 6.81
CA LEU A 38 -6.21 14.62 6.04
C LEU A 38 -5.89 14.92 4.57
N SER A 39 -4.72 14.46 4.11
CA SER A 39 -4.56 14.20 2.68
C SER A 39 -5.64 13.16 2.33
N GLY A 40 -6.54 13.50 1.42
CA GLY A 40 -7.62 12.60 1.02
C GLY A 40 -7.09 11.25 0.51
N PRO A 41 -7.98 10.28 0.29
CA PRO A 41 -7.59 8.96 -0.23
C PRO A 41 -6.71 9.08 -1.49
N GLU A 42 -5.65 8.28 -1.52
CA GLU A 42 -4.76 8.11 -2.67
C GLU A 42 -5.44 7.18 -3.68
N TYR A 43 -5.31 7.52 -4.97
CA TYR A 43 -5.91 6.78 -6.06
C TYR A 43 -4.91 6.59 -7.20
N LEU A 44 -5.04 5.47 -7.89
CA LEU A 44 -4.37 5.22 -9.15
C LEU A 44 -5.12 5.98 -10.27
N VAL A 45 -4.43 6.92 -10.91
CA VAL A 45 -4.97 7.78 -11.98
C VAL A 45 -4.67 7.19 -13.34
N TYR A 46 -3.48 6.63 -13.55
CA TYR A 46 -3.10 5.94 -14.78
C TYR A 46 -2.09 4.83 -14.51
N PRO A 47 -2.26 3.63 -15.08
CA PRO A 47 -3.48 3.14 -15.72
C PRO A 47 -4.65 3.08 -14.74
N ALA A 48 -5.88 3.29 -15.20
CA ALA A 48 -7.06 3.24 -14.35
C ALA A 48 -7.18 1.85 -13.68
N PRO A 49 -7.62 1.76 -12.41
CA PRO A 49 -7.85 0.48 -11.75
C PRO A 49 -8.78 -0.42 -12.58
N GLY A 50 -8.38 -1.67 -12.76
CA GLY A 50 -9.09 -2.68 -13.57
C GLY A 50 -8.88 -2.56 -15.08
N SER A 51 -8.06 -1.62 -15.55
CA SER A 51 -7.81 -1.47 -16.99
C SER A 51 -7.03 -2.66 -17.57
N THR A 52 -7.39 -3.04 -18.80
CA THR A 52 -6.75 -4.10 -19.58
C THR A 52 -6.26 -3.54 -20.90
N GLY A 53 -5.32 -4.20 -21.56
CA GLY A 53 -4.78 -3.72 -22.83
C GLY A 53 -3.85 -2.51 -22.65
N ILE A 54 -3.20 -2.42 -21.48
CA ILE A 54 -2.19 -1.40 -21.24
C ILE A 54 -0.95 -1.74 -22.06
N PRO A 55 -0.40 -0.83 -22.87
CA PRO A 55 0.83 -1.14 -23.59
C PRO A 55 1.93 -1.58 -22.63
N ASP A 56 2.61 -2.69 -22.94
CA ASP A 56 3.78 -3.19 -22.22
C ASP A 56 4.92 -2.16 -22.13
N ASN A 57 5.01 -1.27 -23.12
CA ASN A 57 5.92 -0.13 -23.15
C ASN A 57 5.43 1.09 -22.34
N VAL A 58 4.41 0.96 -21.48
CA VAL A 58 4.04 2.04 -20.54
C VAL A 58 5.20 2.29 -19.58
N GLN A 59 5.74 3.51 -19.62
CA GLN A 59 6.87 3.93 -18.80
C GLN A 59 6.45 4.77 -17.60
N THR A 60 5.15 4.93 -17.35
CA THR A 60 4.67 5.84 -16.32
C THR A 60 3.40 5.35 -15.63
N ILE A 61 3.42 5.37 -14.30
CA ILE A 61 2.24 5.25 -13.45
C ILE A 61 1.92 6.62 -12.87
N VAL A 62 0.65 7.02 -12.84
CA VAL A 62 0.22 8.30 -12.30
C VAL A 62 -0.68 8.04 -11.09
N LEU A 63 -0.34 8.67 -9.96
CA LEU A 63 -1.10 8.59 -8.71
C LEU A 63 -1.63 9.95 -8.30
N SER A 64 -2.75 9.97 -7.57
CA SER A 64 -3.27 11.20 -6.97
C SER A 64 -2.54 11.47 -5.65
N ARG A 65 -1.94 12.65 -5.53
CA ARG A 65 -1.41 13.20 -4.26
C ARG A 65 -0.43 12.28 -3.50
N TYR A 66 0.28 11.37 -4.18
CA TYR A 66 1.30 10.50 -3.60
C TYR A 66 2.70 10.87 -4.10
N THR A 67 3.68 10.93 -3.21
CA THR A 67 5.08 11.28 -3.53
C THR A 67 6.09 10.27 -2.96
N GLY A 68 5.62 9.17 -2.37
CA GLY A 68 6.48 8.15 -1.74
C GLY A 68 6.93 7.06 -2.72
N THR A 69 7.24 5.87 -2.19
CA THR A 69 7.65 4.71 -2.99
C THR A 69 6.44 3.94 -3.52
N VAL A 70 6.40 3.69 -4.83
CA VAL A 70 5.41 2.85 -5.52
C VAL A 70 6.03 1.50 -5.81
N THR A 71 5.29 0.43 -5.57
CA THR A 71 5.67 -0.95 -5.90
C THR A 71 4.61 -1.57 -6.81
N LEU A 72 5.02 -2.07 -7.97
CA LEU A 72 4.18 -2.85 -8.86
C LEU A 72 4.51 -4.33 -8.67
N ILE A 73 3.53 -5.12 -8.26
CA ILE A 73 3.66 -6.56 -8.07
C ILE A 73 3.04 -7.26 -9.28
N PRO A 74 3.84 -7.88 -10.17
CA PRO A 74 3.30 -8.63 -11.30
C PRO A 74 2.69 -9.97 -10.83
N SER A 75 1.75 -10.49 -11.61
CA SER A 75 1.24 -11.85 -11.49
C SER A 75 2.33 -12.92 -11.70
N THR A 76 3.39 -12.56 -12.43
CA THR A 76 4.54 -13.42 -12.72
C THR A 76 5.83 -12.58 -12.81
N GLY A 77 6.92 -13.06 -12.21
CA GLY A 77 8.22 -12.37 -12.23
C GLY A 77 8.50 -11.54 -10.98
N SER A 78 9.43 -10.60 -11.09
CA SER A 78 9.91 -9.78 -9.96
C SER A 78 9.14 -8.46 -9.82
N PRO A 79 8.86 -8.00 -8.58
CA PRO A 79 8.29 -6.68 -8.35
C PRO A 79 9.14 -5.55 -8.93
N VAL A 80 8.47 -4.49 -9.36
CA VAL A 80 9.08 -3.25 -9.84
C VAL A 80 8.86 -2.17 -8.79
N VAL A 81 9.93 -1.51 -8.35
CA VAL A 81 9.86 -0.45 -7.34
C VAL A 81 10.29 0.87 -7.96
N SER A 82 9.53 1.94 -7.72
CA SER A 82 9.83 3.29 -8.17
C SER A 82 9.65 4.27 -7.02
N ASN A 83 10.70 5.03 -6.71
CA ASN A 83 10.75 6.02 -5.62
C ASN A 83 11.07 7.43 -6.12
N SER A 84 11.04 7.63 -7.43
CA SER A 84 11.39 8.90 -8.08
C SER A 84 10.14 9.49 -8.73
N PRO A 85 9.32 10.27 -7.97
CA PRO A 85 8.20 10.96 -8.55
C PRO A 85 8.67 11.99 -9.58
N THR A 86 8.02 12.01 -10.73
CA THR A 86 8.25 12.92 -11.85
C THR A 86 6.99 13.74 -12.16
N ALA A 87 7.14 14.73 -13.04
CA ALA A 87 6.03 15.56 -13.48
C ALA A 87 4.99 14.70 -14.22
N VAL A 88 3.70 14.91 -13.92
CA VAL A 88 2.61 14.23 -14.59
C VAL A 88 2.58 14.63 -16.07
N PRO A 89 2.52 13.67 -17.02
CA PRO A 89 2.31 13.97 -18.43
C PRO A 89 1.04 14.79 -18.67
N THR A 90 1.11 15.81 -19.54
CA THR A 90 -0.05 16.62 -19.93
C THR A 90 -0.31 16.50 -21.44
N PRO A 91 -1.50 16.03 -21.86
CA PRO A 91 -2.55 15.40 -21.04
C PRO A 91 -2.13 14.03 -20.47
N VAL A 92 -2.79 13.58 -19.41
CA VAL A 92 -2.62 12.20 -18.89
C VAL A 92 -3.02 11.21 -20.01
N PRO A 93 -2.28 10.09 -20.19
CA PRO A 93 -2.54 9.19 -21.31
C PRO A 93 -3.97 8.62 -21.30
N SER A 94 -4.65 8.71 -22.45
CA SER A 94 -6.02 8.21 -22.66
C SER A 94 -5.99 6.93 -23.51
N PRO A 95 -7.04 6.08 -23.48
CA PRO A 95 -8.30 6.20 -22.73
C PRO A 95 -8.23 5.68 -21.29
N ASN A 96 -7.12 5.06 -20.90
CA ASN A 96 -7.00 4.29 -19.65
C ASN A 96 -6.70 5.16 -18.42
N ALA A 97 -7.15 6.41 -18.38
CA ALA A 97 -6.98 7.29 -17.23
C ALA A 97 -8.29 7.42 -16.44
N THR A 98 -8.19 7.47 -15.11
CA THR A 98 -9.33 7.73 -14.24
C THR A 98 -9.75 9.20 -14.38
N GLN A 99 -10.94 9.46 -14.91
CA GLN A 99 -11.39 10.83 -15.25
C GLN A 99 -11.69 11.73 -14.03
N GLN A 100 -11.77 11.18 -12.82
CA GLN A 100 -12.35 11.87 -11.66
C GLN A 100 -11.34 12.47 -10.68
N HIS A 101 -10.04 12.34 -10.92
CA HIS A 101 -9.03 12.72 -9.93
C HIS A 101 -7.93 13.59 -10.52
N ALA A 102 -7.58 14.64 -9.77
CA ALA A 102 -6.41 15.45 -10.06
C ALA A 102 -5.14 14.59 -9.90
N ALA A 103 -4.37 14.49 -10.98
CA ALA A 103 -3.08 13.80 -10.95
C ALA A 103 -2.10 14.54 -10.03
N GLY A 104 -1.42 13.79 -9.15
CA GLY A 104 -0.44 14.33 -8.22
C GLY A 104 0.99 14.16 -8.70
N ALA A 105 1.41 12.90 -8.90
CA ALA A 105 2.75 12.57 -9.35
C ALA A 105 2.73 11.43 -10.36
N ALA A 106 3.68 11.47 -11.28
CA ALA A 106 4.02 10.36 -12.15
C ALA A 106 5.20 9.57 -11.56
N PHE A 107 5.30 8.29 -11.87
CA PHE A 107 6.38 7.41 -11.45
C PHE A 107 6.89 6.69 -12.67
N SER A 108 8.17 6.89 -12.98
CA SER A 108 8.79 6.18 -14.08
C SER A 108 8.91 4.70 -13.75
N VAL A 109 8.48 3.85 -14.68
CA VAL A 109 8.62 2.39 -14.59
C VAL A 109 9.36 1.87 -15.82
N PRO A 110 10.12 0.76 -15.71
CA PRO A 110 10.69 0.08 -16.86
C PRO A 110 9.59 -0.49 -17.76
N SER A 111 9.99 -1.01 -18.93
CA SER A 111 9.09 -1.81 -19.76
C SER A 111 8.52 -2.95 -18.93
N LEU A 112 7.20 -3.09 -18.97
CA LEU A 112 6.47 -4.13 -18.27
C LEU A 112 6.42 -5.38 -19.15
N ALA A 113 6.25 -6.54 -18.52
CA ALA A 113 6.05 -7.78 -19.25
C ALA A 113 4.67 -7.74 -19.93
N PRO A 114 4.52 -8.23 -21.17
CA PRO A 114 3.23 -8.30 -21.86
C PRO A 114 2.29 -9.30 -21.17
N ALA A 115 0.98 -9.15 -21.40
CA ALA A 115 -0.08 -10.03 -20.87
C ALA A 115 0.01 -10.29 -19.34
N THR A 116 0.56 -9.34 -18.58
CA THR A 116 0.85 -9.48 -17.16
C THR A 116 -0.02 -8.54 -16.35
N THR A 117 -0.61 -9.04 -15.25
CA THR A 117 -1.41 -8.23 -14.35
C THR A 117 -0.52 -7.67 -13.24
N TYR A 118 -0.50 -6.36 -13.08
CA TYR A 118 0.26 -5.66 -12.05
C TYR A 118 -0.67 -5.10 -10.99
N GLN A 119 -0.37 -5.38 -9.73
CA GLN A 119 -0.98 -4.69 -8.58
C GLN A 119 -0.11 -3.50 -8.17
N VAL A 120 -0.73 -2.33 -7.97
CA VAL A 120 -0.02 -1.10 -7.60
C VAL A 120 -0.18 -0.85 -6.11
N TRP A 121 0.94 -0.88 -5.40
CA TRP A 121 1.03 -0.66 -3.96
C TRP A 121 1.82 0.62 -3.64
N THR A 122 1.38 1.38 -2.66
CA THR A 122 2.18 2.43 -2.02
C THR A 122 2.82 1.85 -0.75
N GLN A 123 4.05 2.24 -0.42
CA GLN A 123 4.70 1.78 0.82
C GLN A 123 4.43 2.68 2.01
N ASP A 124 4.07 3.95 1.79
CA ASP A 124 4.02 4.95 2.85
C ASP A 124 2.67 5.67 2.93
N VAL A 125 1.60 4.97 3.35
CA VAL A 125 0.40 5.68 3.79
C VAL A 125 0.54 5.97 5.28
N THR A 126 0.86 7.22 5.62
CA THR A 126 0.87 7.67 7.01
C THR A 126 -0.56 7.92 7.45
N VAL A 127 -1.15 6.96 8.17
CA VAL A 127 -2.43 7.20 8.85
C VAL A 127 -2.10 7.79 10.22
N ALA A 128 -2.50 9.04 10.44
CA ALA A 128 -2.40 9.67 11.74
C ALA A 128 -3.46 9.07 12.68
N THR A 129 -3.13 7.94 13.32
CA THR A 129 -3.87 7.38 14.45
C THR A 129 -3.38 7.98 15.76
N PRO A 130 -4.23 8.09 16.81
CA PRO A 130 -3.99 8.96 17.97
C PRO A 130 -2.82 8.57 18.88
N CYS A 131 -1.99 7.58 18.55
CA CYS A 131 -0.88 7.11 19.39
C CYS A 131 0.43 6.77 18.65
N ALA A 132 0.47 6.80 17.31
CA ALA A 132 1.68 6.67 16.50
C ALA A 132 1.28 6.82 15.03
N ALA A 133 2.16 7.41 14.21
CA ALA A 133 2.07 7.27 12.76
C ALA A 133 2.26 5.79 12.42
N VAL A 134 1.20 5.14 11.94
CA VAL A 134 1.31 3.79 11.39
C VAL A 134 1.44 3.94 9.89
N THR A 135 2.61 3.58 9.38
CA THR A 135 2.87 3.46 7.95
C THR A 135 2.42 2.08 7.51
N SER A 136 1.37 2.01 6.70
CA SER A 136 0.90 0.74 6.13
C SER A 136 0.87 0.83 4.61
N PRO A 137 1.37 -0.20 3.90
CA PRO A 137 1.26 -0.22 2.46
C PRO A 137 -0.20 -0.34 2.02
N ALA A 138 -0.61 0.43 1.01
CA ALA A 138 -1.98 0.42 0.49
C ALA A 138 -2.01 -0.06 -0.97
N LEU A 139 -2.96 -0.94 -1.28
CA LEU A 139 -3.26 -1.35 -2.64
C LEU A 139 -4.15 -0.30 -3.31
N LEU A 140 -3.66 0.33 -4.37
CA LEU A 140 -4.38 1.38 -5.11
C LEU A 140 -5.20 0.83 -6.28
N GLY A 141 -4.87 -0.36 -6.77
CA GLY A 141 -5.57 -1.00 -7.88
C GLY A 141 -4.69 -1.99 -8.64
N SER A 142 -5.22 -2.51 -9.75
CA SER A 142 -4.48 -3.39 -10.66
C SER A 142 -4.75 -3.03 -12.12
N PHE A 143 -3.84 -3.40 -13.02
CA PHE A 143 -4.05 -3.28 -14.47
C PHE A 143 -3.35 -4.43 -15.20
N THR A 144 -3.73 -4.71 -16.45
CA THR A 144 -3.18 -5.79 -17.26
C THR A 144 -2.58 -5.25 -18.56
N THR A 145 -1.35 -5.64 -18.85
CA THR A 145 -0.62 -5.27 -20.08
C THR A 145 -1.03 -6.12 -21.29
N GLN A 146 -0.73 -5.67 -22.51
CA GLN A 146 -0.90 -6.40 -23.78
C GLN A 146 0.40 -6.46 -24.59
#